data_AF-A0A7R9WUT2-F1
#
_entry.id   AF-A0A7R9WUT2-F1
#
_cell.length_a   1.000
_cell.length_b   1.000
_cell.length_c   1.000
_cell.angle_alpha   90.00
_cell.angle_beta   90.00
_cell.angle_gamma   90.00
#
_symmetry.space_group_name_H-M   'P 1'
#
loop_
_entity.id
_entity.type
_entity.pdbx_description
1 polymer ?
#
loop_
_entity_poly.entity_id
_entity_poly.type
_entity_poly.pdbx_seq_one_letter_code
_entity_poly.pdbx_strand_id
1 'polypeptide(L)'
;AILLPLILVVGWAVVALSRPPAKDAPLKVPVGIMKSMRMMASPEAPWWYLQLRETLGSSIFQHNIPAPGGMYVVCASKHQREVLLDRTSDKLLHMYSSFDTIMGHKSMFTSSTLDPCCRHMRKAVAHSLSSSEVDRMNSICTKYVKEWETNFLEKLADTDATFDP
;
A
#
# COMPACT_ATOMS: atom_id res chain seq x y z
N ALA A 1 2.86 -11.82 41.48
CA ALA A 1 4.23 -11.27 41.30
C ALA A 1 4.68 -11.13 39.82
N ILE A 2 4.00 -11.72 38.83
CA ILE A 2 4.46 -11.76 37.42
C ILE A 2 4.03 -10.55 36.57
N LEU A 3 3.03 -9.78 37.02
CA LEU A 3 2.49 -8.63 36.27
C LEU A 3 3.46 -7.44 36.17
N LEU A 4 4.24 -7.19 37.22
CA LEU A 4 5.21 -6.08 37.28
C LEU A 4 6.35 -6.20 36.26
N PRO A 5 7.04 -7.36 36.12
CA PRO A 5 8.07 -7.49 35.11
C PRO A 5 7.51 -7.43 33.68
N LEU A 6 6.29 -7.90 33.44
CA LEU A 6 5.67 -7.82 32.11
C LEU A 6 5.37 -6.37 31.72
N ILE A 7 4.84 -5.56 32.65
CA ILE A 7 4.58 -4.13 32.44
C ILE A 7 5.89 -3.37 32.21
N LEU A 8 6.96 -3.71 32.92
CA LEU A 8 8.27 -3.10 32.73
C LEU A 8 8.89 -3.46 31.37
N VAL A 9 8.76 -4.71 30.92
CA VAL A 9 9.29 -5.13 29.61
C VAL A 9 8.50 -4.48 28.46
N VAL A 10 7.16 -4.44 28.57
CA VAL A 10 6.32 -3.77 27.56
C VAL A 10 6.57 -2.25 27.58
N GLY A 11 6.65 -1.65 28.77
CA GLY A 11 6.97 -0.23 28.92
C GLY A 11 8.34 0.13 28.37
N TRP A 12 9.36 -0.68 28.64
CA TRP A 12 10.70 -0.50 28.10
C TRP A 12 10.74 -0.70 26.59
N ALA A 13 10.02 -1.68 26.04
CA ALA A 13 9.90 -1.85 24.60
C ALA A 13 9.23 -0.65 23.91
N VAL A 14 8.16 -0.10 24.51
CA VAL A 14 7.47 1.10 24.01
C VAL A 14 8.37 2.33 24.06
N VAL A 15 9.15 2.49 25.14
CA VAL A 15 10.11 3.59 25.29
C VAL A 15 11.31 3.44 24.34
N ALA A 16 11.85 2.23 24.20
CA ALA A 16 12.97 1.93 23.29
C ALA A 16 12.58 2.11 21.81
N LEU A 17 11.30 1.89 21.47
CA LEU A 17 10.74 2.19 20.15
C LEU A 17 10.44 3.69 19.96
N SER A 18 10.36 4.46 21.04
CA SER A 18 10.07 5.90 21.02
C SER A 18 11.36 6.72 20.96
N ARG A 19 12.04 6.72 19.81
CA ARG A 19 13.12 7.71 19.58
C ARG A 19 12.54 9.13 19.65
N PRO A 20 13.21 10.09 20.32
CA PRO A 20 12.76 11.48 20.27
C PRO A 20 12.75 11.94 18.81
N PRO A 21 11.73 12.70 18.38
CA PRO A 21 11.66 13.19 17.02
C PRO A 21 12.90 14.06 16.74
N ALA A 22 13.50 13.89 15.56
CA ALA A 22 14.52 14.81 15.08
C ALA A 22 13.97 16.24 15.10
N LYS A 23 14.83 17.24 15.30
CA LYS A 23 14.44 18.65 15.42
C LYS A 23 13.62 19.15 14.21
N ASP A 24 13.80 18.51 13.06
CA ASP A 24 13.12 18.80 11.79
C ASP A 24 12.09 17.71 11.39
N ALA A 25 11.65 16.88 12.33
CA ALA A 25 10.69 15.83 12.05
C ALA A 25 9.30 16.43 11.71
N PRO A 26 8.58 15.85 10.73
CA PRO A 26 7.21 16.24 10.42
C PRO A 26 6.28 16.19 11.64
N LEU A 27 5.26 17.05 11.64
CA LEU A 27 4.26 17.09 12.71
C LEU A 27 3.60 15.72 12.90
N LYS A 28 3.42 15.30 14.15
CA LYS A 28 2.71 14.07 14.47
C LYS A 28 1.20 14.28 14.36
N VAL A 29 0.51 13.28 13.82
CA VAL A 29 -0.95 13.27 13.75
C VAL A 29 -1.53 13.30 15.17
N PRO A 30 -2.53 14.15 15.46
CA PRO A 30 -3.05 14.37 16.82
C PRO A 30 -4.06 13.29 17.24
N VAL A 31 -3.81 12.02 16.91
CA VAL A 31 -4.66 10.90 17.30
C VAL A 31 -3.84 9.70 17.79
N GLY A 32 -4.42 8.91 18.70
CA GLY A 32 -3.77 7.70 19.21
C GLY A 32 -3.55 6.63 18.14
N ILE A 33 -2.73 5.63 18.48
CA ILE A 33 -2.32 4.55 17.57
C ILE A 33 -3.52 3.80 16.99
N MET A 34 -4.42 3.33 17.85
CA MET A 34 -5.59 2.54 17.44
C MET A 34 -6.53 3.33 16.51
N LYS A 35 -6.73 4.62 16.78
CA LYS A 35 -7.55 5.48 15.91
C LYS A 35 -6.85 5.69 14.56
N SER A 36 -5.53 5.90 14.56
CA SER A 36 -4.77 6.00 13.32
C SER A 36 -4.91 4.75 12.46
N MET A 37 -4.73 3.56 13.05
CA MET A 37 -4.89 2.27 12.36
C MET A 37 -6.30 2.07 11.83
N ARG A 38 -7.34 2.35 12.63
CA ARG A 38 -8.73 2.23 12.20
C ARG A 38 -9.05 3.15 11.03
N MET A 39 -8.62 4.42 11.08
CA MET A 39 -8.91 5.37 10.00
C MET A 39 -8.18 5.01 8.71
N MET A 40 -6.92 4.56 8.78
CA MET A 40 -6.18 4.09 7.61
C MET A 40 -6.83 2.88 6.93
N ALA A 41 -7.41 1.98 7.71
CA ALA A 41 -8.10 0.79 7.20
C ALA A 41 -9.55 1.08 6.78
N SER A 42 -10.05 2.30 7.01
CA SER A 42 -11.42 2.67 6.68
C SER A 42 -11.56 3.13 5.23
N PRO A 43 -12.75 2.96 4.60
CA PRO A 43 -13.05 3.57 3.31
C PRO A 43 -12.91 5.11 3.30
N GLU A 44 -12.98 5.73 4.48
CA GLU A 44 -12.86 7.18 4.68
C GLU A 44 -11.40 7.67 4.74
N ALA A 45 -10.41 6.77 4.66
CA ALA A 45 -9.00 7.12 4.76
C ALA A 45 -8.60 8.31 3.85
N PRO A 46 -9.02 8.38 2.57
CA PRO A 46 -8.67 9.52 1.71
C PRO A 46 -9.15 10.87 2.27
N TRP A 47 -10.38 10.92 2.78
CA TRP A 47 -10.97 12.14 3.35
C TRP A 47 -10.31 12.53 4.66
N TRP A 48 -9.98 11.53 5.47
CA TRP A 48 -9.26 11.73 6.71
C TRP A 48 -7.88 12.35 6.48
N TYR A 49 -7.14 11.94 5.45
CA TYR A 49 -5.86 12.56 5.10
C TYR A 49 -5.98 14.02 4.67
N LEU A 50 -7.06 14.38 3.96
CA LEU A 50 -7.33 15.78 3.60
C LEU A 50 -7.62 16.62 4.85
N GLN A 51 -8.48 16.13 5.73
CA GLN A 51 -8.77 16.79 7.01
C GLN A 51 -7.52 16.96 7.87
N LEU A 52 -6.64 15.95 7.92
CA LEU A 52 -5.38 16.02 8.66
C LEU A 52 -4.45 17.09 8.09
N ARG A 53 -4.36 17.19 6.76
CA ARG A 53 -3.57 18.24 6.11
C ARG A 53 -4.07 19.63 6.47
N GLU A 54 -5.39 19.84 6.46
CA GLU A 54 -6.02 21.12 6.85
C GLU A 54 -5.78 21.42 8.33
N THR A 55 -5.98 20.43 9.19
CA THR A 55 -5.83 20.56 10.65
C THR A 55 -4.39 20.86 11.06
N LEU A 56 -3.41 20.21 10.41
CA LEU A 56 -1.99 20.37 10.73
C LEU A 56 -1.33 21.53 9.98
N GLY A 57 -2.00 22.11 8.98
CA GLY A 57 -1.40 23.11 8.09
C GLY A 57 -0.17 22.60 7.32
N SER A 58 -0.01 21.27 7.20
CA SER A 58 1.17 20.64 6.61
C SER A 58 0.77 19.53 5.64
N SER A 59 1.48 19.43 4.52
CA SER A 59 1.34 18.32 3.58
C SER A 59 2.23 17.12 3.91
N ILE A 60 3.01 17.18 4.99
CA ILE A 60 3.88 16.10 5.45
C ILE A 60 3.69 15.92 6.95
N PHE A 61 3.33 14.73 7.38
CA PHE A 61 3.10 14.43 8.80
C PHE A 61 3.43 12.98 9.13
N GLN A 62 3.68 12.72 10.42
CA GLN A 62 4.03 11.40 10.94
C GLN A 62 2.81 10.77 11.62
N HIS A 63 2.50 9.51 11.26
CA HIS A 63 1.51 8.73 11.98
C HIS A 63 2.06 8.11 13.26
N ASN A 64 1.18 7.98 14.23
CA ASN A 64 1.41 7.20 15.43
C ASN A 64 1.08 5.74 15.14
N ILE A 65 1.98 5.00 14.49
CA ILE A 65 1.84 3.56 14.25
C ILE A 65 3.14 2.89 14.70
N PRO A 66 3.07 1.71 15.33
CA PRO A 66 4.26 0.94 15.71
C PRO A 66 4.94 0.36 14.46
N ALA A 67 5.64 1.21 13.71
CA ALA A 67 6.47 0.84 12.57
C ALA A 67 7.94 1.21 12.87
N PRO A 68 8.91 0.34 12.55
CA PRO A 68 10.33 0.68 12.68
C PRO A 68 10.66 1.95 11.89
N GLY A 69 11.19 2.97 12.57
CA GLY A 69 11.50 4.28 11.95
C GLY A 69 10.30 5.25 11.83
N GLY A 70 9.10 4.81 12.23
CA GLY A 70 7.86 5.57 12.10
C GLY A 70 7.30 5.56 10.67
N MET A 71 6.03 5.91 10.53
CA MET A 71 5.37 6.05 9.23
C MET A 71 5.13 7.53 8.93
N TYR A 72 5.67 8.00 7.82
CA TYR A 72 5.48 9.37 7.33
C TYR A 72 4.54 9.35 6.14
N VAL A 73 3.66 10.33 6.08
CA VAL A 73 2.73 10.53 5.00
C VAL A 73 3.06 11.84 4.31
N VAL A 74 3.17 11.77 2.98
CA VAL A 74 3.40 12.91 2.11
C VAL A 74 2.15 13.07 1.26
N CYS A 75 1.38 14.14 1.49
CA CYS A 75 0.11 14.42 0.79
C CYS A 75 0.27 15.40 -0.39
N ALA A 76 1.46 15.99 -0.58
CA ALA A 76 1.74 16.89 -1.70
C ALA A 76 2.38 16.13 -2.86
N SER A 77 1.76 16.20 -4.05
CA SER A 77 2.19 15.49 -5.27
C SER A 77 3.64 15.77 -5.67
N LYS A 78 4.11 17.01 -5.52
CA LYS A 78 5.50 17.39 -5.80
C LYS A 78 6.50 16.61 -4.93
N HIS A 79 6.29 16.61 -3.61
CA HIS A 79 7.16 15.92 -2.66
C HIS A 79 7.05 14.39 -2.80
N GLN A 80 5.85 13.86 -3.09
CA GLN A 80 5.68 12.43 -3.38
C GLN A 80 6.55 12.01 -4.56
N ARG A 81 6.57 12.81 -5.65
CA ARG A 81 7.41 12.53 -6.81
C ARG A 81 8.89 12.57 -6.47
N GLU A 82 9.34 13.53 -5.65
CA GLU A 82 10.73 13.60 -5.19
C GLU A 82 11.14 12.35 -4.42
N VAL A 83 10.31 11.88 -3.47
CA VAL A 83 10.56 10.64 -2.72
C VAL A 83 10.56 9.40 -3.63
N LEU A 84 9.61 9.30 -4.57
CA LEU A 84 9.51 8.15 -5.47
C LEU A 84 10.62 8.07 -6.52
N LEU A 85 11.24 9.21 -6.85
CA LEU A 85 12.35 9.29 -7.81
C LEU A 85 13.72 9.24 -7.15
N ASP A 86 13.79 9.36 -5.83
CA ASP A 86 15.04 9.27 -5.11
C ASP A 86 15.66 7.87 -5.26
N ARG A 87 16.91 7.84 -5.73
CA ARG A 87 17.65 6.60 -5.96
C ARG A 87 18.29 6.04 -4.70
N THR A 88 18.36 6.84 -3.64
CA THR A 88 18.94 6.44 -2.35
C THR A 88 17.91 5.87 -1.38
N SER A 89 16.62 6.06 -1.68
CA SER A 89 15.50 5.50 -0.94
C SER A 89 15.24 4.06 -1.38
N ASP A 90 15.23 3.15 -0.40
CA ASP A 90 14.85 1.76 -0.60
C ASP A 90 13.44 1.48 -0.08
N LYS A 91 12.79 0.48 -0.68
CA LYS A 91 11.49 0.00 -0.24
C LYS A 91 11.65 -0.73 1.09
N LEU A 92 10.74 -0.47 2.03
CA LEU A 92 10.75 -1.14 3.33
C LEU A 92 10.41 -2.63 3.18
N LEU A 93 11.43 -3.49 3.29
CA LEU A 93 11.30 -4.94 3.10
C LEU A 93 10.14 -5.57 3.88
N HIS A 94 9.93 -5.15 5.14
CA HIS A 94 8.87 -5.70 5.98
C HIS A 94 7.44 -5.36 5.49
N MET A 95 7.26 -4.30 4.71
CA MET A 95 5.96 -3.95 4.12
C MET A 95 5.66 -4.77 2.86
N TYR A 96 6.70 -5.19 2.14
CA TYR A 96 6.58 -5.85 0.84
C TYR A 96 6.96 -7.34 0.88
N SER A 97 7.41 -7.87 2.03
CA SER A 97 7.88 -9.26 2.16
C SER A 97 6.82 -10.30 1.79
N SER A 98 5.55 -9.98 1.98
CA SER A 98 4.43 -10.84 1.57
C SER A 98 4.43 -11.14 0.07
N PHE A 99 4.87 -10.20 -0.78
CA PHE A 99 4.99 -10.44 -2.21
C PHE A 99 6.04 -11.50 -2.53
N ASP A 100 7.15 -11.54 -1.79
CA ASP A 100 8.17 -12.56 -2.01
C ASP A 100 7.70 -13.93 -1.55
N THR A 101 6.90 -14.00 -0.48
CA THR A 101 6.26 -15.24 -0.04
C THR A 101 5.27 -15.77 -1.07
N ILE A 102 4.43 -14.90 -1.64
CA ILE A 102 3.43 -15.30 -2.65
C ILE A 102 4.10 -15.76 -3.95
N MET A 103 5.14 -15.04 -4.39
CA MET A 103 5.83 -15.35 -5.64
C MET A 103 6.83 -16.51 -5.50
N GLY A 104 7.21 -16.88 -4.28
CA GLY A 104 8.24 -17.90 -4.01
C GLY A 104 9.66 -17.45 -4.39
N HIS A 105 9.85 -16.20 -4.79
CA HIS A 105 11.13 -15.61 -5.15
C HIS A 105 11.09 -14.09 -4.89
N LYS A 106 12.27 -13.45 -4.90
CA LYS A 106 12.39 -12.00 -4.75
C LYS A 106 11.59 -11.29 -5.86
N SER A 107 10.67 -10.42 -5.47
CA SER A 107 9.78 -9.71 -6.37
C SER A 107 10.34 -8.34 -6.78
N MET A 108 9.73 -7.73 -7.80
CA MET A 108 10.00 -6.33 -8.15
C MET A 108 9.52 -5.34 -7.05
N PHE A 109 8.67 -5.81 -6.13
CA PHE A 109 8.11 -5.02 -5.03
C PHE A 109 9.07 -4.93 -3.83
N THR A 110 9.94 -5.90 -3.64
CA THR A 110 10.97 -5.88 -2.57
C THR A 110 12.37 -5.52 -3.08
N SER A 111 12.63 -5.65 -4.37
CA SER A 111 13.92 -5.30 -4.96
C SER A 111 14.15 -3.79 -5.06
N SER A 112 15.36 -3.35 -4.69
CA SER A 112 15.85 -2.00 -4.94
C SER A 112 15.78 -1.66 -6.44
N THR A 113 15.57 -0.39 -6.76
CA THR A 113 15.63 0.14 -8.14
C THR A 113 16.99 -0.03 -8.80
N LEU A 114 18.05 -0.17 -8.01
CA LEU A 114 19.42 -0.37 -8.49
C LEU A 114 19.74 -1.85 -8.79
N ASP A 115 18.87 -2.78 -8.40
CA ASP A 115 19.06 -4.22 -8.64
C ASP A 115 18.95 -4.55 -10.14
N PRO A 116 20.03 -5.06 -10.79
CA PRO A 116 19.99 -5.42 -12.20
C PRO A 116 18.90 -6.45 -12.54
N CYS A 117 18.60 -7.38 -11.64
CA CYS A 117 17.54 -8.38 -11.84
C CYS A 117 16.17 -7.69 -11.93
N CYS A 118 15.90 -6.74 -11.02
CA CYS A 118 14.68 -5.93 -11.04
C CYS A 118 14.53 -5.15 -12.35
N ARG A 119 15.62 -4.57 -12.87
CA ARG A 119 15.62 -3.88 -14.16
C ARG A 119 15.27 -4.80 -15.33
N HIS A 120 15.83 -6.01 -15.38
CA HIS A 120 15.50 -6.98 -16.43
C HIS A 120 14.05 -7.47 -16.33
N MET A 121 13.57 -7.79 -15.13
CA MET A 121 12.17 -8.16 -14.90
C MET A 121 11.21 -7.06 -15.34
N ARG A 122 11.47 -5.81 -14.95
CA ARG A 122 10.66 -4.66 -15.37
C ARG A 122 10.65 -4.50 -16.89
N LYS A 123 11.80 -4.66 -17.54
CA LYS A 123 11.91 -4.57 -19.01
C LYS A 123 11.10 -5.68 -19.70
N ALA A 124 11.13 -6.90 -19.17
CA ALA A 124 10.36 -8.01 -19.71
C ALA A 124 8.84 -7.77 -19.57
N VAL A 125 8.39 -7.33 -18.40
CA VAL A 125 6.96 -7.09 -18.11
C VAL A 125 6.42 -5.83 -18.81
N ALA A 126 7.25 -4.81 -19.02
CA ALA A 126 6.81 -3.57 -19.66
C ALA A 126 6.29 -3.79 -21.09
N HIS A 127 6.84 -4.75 -21.84
CA HIS A 127 6.40 -5.03 -23.20
C HIS A 127 4.98 -5.62 -23.24
N SER A 128 4.66 -6.53 -22.32
CA SER A 128 3.31 -7.10 -22.21
C SER A 128 2.25 -6.10 -21.77
N LEU A 129 2.66 -4.94 -21.23
CA LEU A 129 1.79 -3.85 -20.82
C LEU A 129 1.86 -2.65 -21.78
N SER A 130 2.37 -2.85 -23.00
CA SER A 130 2.33 -1.83 -24.05
C SER A 130 0.89 -1.55 -24.47
N SER A 131 0.60 -0.33 -24.95
CA SER A 131 -0.75 0.06 -25.37
C SER A 131 -1.35 -0.91 -26.39
N SER A 132 -0.56 -1.34 -27.39
CA SER A 132 -1.01 -2.29 -28.41
C SER A 132 -1.39 -3.66 -27.84
N GLU A 133 -0.61 -4.18 -26.89
CA GLU A 133 -0.96 -5.46 -26.23
C GLU A 133 -2.16 -5.30 -25.31
N VAL A 134 -2.26 -4.19 -24.57
CA VAL A 134 -3.42 -3.89 -23.71
C VAL A 134 -4.69 -3.76 -24.54
N ASP A 135 -4.65 -3.06 -25.67
CA ASP A 135 -5.80 -2.91 -26.57
C ASP A 135 -6.24 -4.26 -27.15
N ARG A 136 -5.28 -5.10 -27.54
CA ARG A 136 -5.53 -6.47 -28.00
C ARG A 136 -6.17 -7.31 -26.90
N MET A 137 -5.63 -7.28 -25.69
CA MET A 137 -6.18 -7.97 -24.53
C MET A 137 -7.60 -7.50 -24.21
N ASN A 138 -7.84 -6.19 -24.23
CA ASN A 138 -9.17 -5.61 -23.99
C ASN A 138 -10.19 -6.07 -25.03
N SER A 139 -9.80 -6.14 -26.30
CA SER A 139 -10.66 -6.67 -27.37
C SER A 139 -11.04 -8.13 -27.13
N ILE A 140 -10.07 -8.96 -26.75
CA ILE A 140 -10.28 -10.38 -26.42
C ILE A 140 -11.20 -10.51 -25.19
N CYS A 141 -10.91 -9.79 -24.11
CA CYS A 141 -11.74 -9.79 -22.91
C CYS A 141 -13.17 -9.33 -23.21
N THR A 142 -13.35 -8.27 -24.00
CA THR A 142 -14.68 -7.78 -24.40
C THR A 142 -15.43 -8.83 -25.19
N LYS A 143 -14.75 -9.54 -26.11
CA LYS A 143 -15.35 -10.63 -26.86
C LYS A 143 -15.82 -11.75 -25.92
N TYR A 144 -14.98 -12.20 -25.00
CA TYR A 144 -15.35 -13.26 -24.05
C TYR A 144 -16.46 -12.85 -23.08
N VAL A 145 -16.45 -11.60 -22.62
CA VAL A 145 -17.53 -11.07 -21.77
C VAL A 145 -18.86 -11.08 -22.53
N LYS A 146 -18.88 -10.62 -23.79
CA LYS A 146 -20.08 -10.69 -24.63
C LYS A 146 -20.54 -12.11 -24.91
N GLU A 147 -19.59 -13.01 -25.22
CA GLU A 147 -19.92 -14.42 -25.40
C GLU A 147 -20.51 -15.04 -24.13
N TRP A 148 -19.99 -14.69 -22.96
CA TRP A 148 -20.54 -15.14 -21.68
C TRP A 148 -21.93 -14.54 -21.42
N GLU A 149 -22.13 -13.24 -21.67
CA GLU A 149 -23.42 -12.58 -21.56
C GLU A 149 -24.48 -13.26 -22.44
N THR A 150 -24.22 -13.40 -23.74
CA THR A 150 -25.18 -14.00 -24.68
C THR A 150 -25.38 -15.50 -24.48
N ASN A 151 -24.31 -16.26 -24.20
CA ASN A 151 -24.43 -17.72 -24.12
C ASN A 151 -24.85 -18.24 -22.75
N PHE A 152 -24.62 -17.47 -21.68
CA PHE A 152 -24.87 -17.89 -20.31
C PHE A 152 -25.94 -17.01 -19.65
N LEU A 153 -25.75 -15.68 -19.60
CA LEU A 153 -26.68 -14.79 -18.88
C LEU A 153 -28.04 -14.71 -19.56
N GLU A 154 -28.10 -14.47 -20.87
CA GLU A 154 -29.37 -14.37 -21.60
C GLU A 154 -30.15 -15.68 -21.54
N LYS A 155 -29.47 -16.82 -21.67
CA LYS A 155 -30.11 -18.14 -21.56
C LYS A 155 -30.61 -18.46 -20.16
N LEU A 156 -29.89 -18.00 -19.13
CA LEU A 156 -30.34 -18.12 -17.74
C LEU A 156 -31.56 -17.23 -17.47
N ALA A 157 -31.58 -16.02 -18.02
CA ALA A 157 -32.73 -15.13 -17.96
C ALA A 157 -33.97 -15.73 -18.65
N ASP A 158 -33.79 -16.38 -19.81
CA ASP A 158 -34.87 -17.07 -20.53
C ASP A 158 -35.43 -18.29 -19.78
N THR A 159 -34.64 -18.89 -18.89
CA THR A 159 -35.03 -20.08 -18.11
C THR A 159 -35.55 -19.74 -16.71
N ASP A 160 -35.66 -18.45 -16.36
CA ASP A 160 -36.03 -17.94 -15.02
C ASP A 160 -35.24 -18.61 -13.87
N ALA A 161 -34.02 -19.05 -14.18
CA ALA A 161 -33.15 -19.77 -13.27
C ALA A 161 -32.30 -18.77 -12.47
N THR A 162 -32.21 -18.98 -11.16
CA THR A 162 -31.42 -18.11 -10.27
C THR A 162 -29.93 -18.19 -10.64
N PHE A 163 -29.27 -17.02 -10.69
CA PHE A 163 -27.86 -16.88 -11.06
C PHE A 163 -26.88 -17.52 -10.06
N ASP A 164 -27.34 -17.77 -8.83
CA ASP A 164 -26.56 -18.40 -7.75
C ASP A 164 -27.27 -19.72 -7.35
N PRO A 165 -26.63 -20.89 -7.52
CA PRO A 165 -27.19 -22.18 -7.09
C PRO A 165 -27.25 -22.35 -5.57
#